data_AF-A0A7W9XAF2-F1
#
_entry.id   AF-A0A7W9XAF2-F1
#
_cell.length_a   1.000
_cell.length_b   1.000
_cell.length_c   1.000
_cell.angle_alpha   90.00
_cell.angle_beta   90.00
_cell.angle_gamma   90.00
#
_symmetry.space_group_name_H-M   'P 1'
#
loop_
_entity.id
_entity.type
_entity.pdbx_description
1 polymer ?
#
loop_
_entity_poly.entity_id
_entity_poly.type
_entity_poly.pdbx_seq_one_letter_code
_entity_poly.pdbx_strand_id
1 'polypeptide(L)'
;MAAIDIYAAMEDPTKSISDRVKTAILFEDGYNNPDPSTLDDGKQMSTFNFDPGDYINITKYFNRIIITLKPGGQTLDPNDVSDLSAVKDCETTVTDACK
;
A
#
# COMPACT_ATOMS: atom_id res chain seq x y z
N MET A 1 -19.50 -1.61 -12.61
CA MET A 1 -18.06 -1.92 -12.51
C MET A 1 -17.91 -3.05 -11.51
N ALA A 2 -17.20 -4.12 -11.85
CA ALA A 2 -16.80 -5.11 -10.86
C ALA A 2 -15.73 -4.47 -9.96
N ALA A 3 -15.83 -4.65 -8.64
CA ALA A 3 -14.74 -4.28 -7.74
C ALA A 3 -13.50 -5.10 -8.12
N ILE A 4 -12.33 -4.46 -8.12
CA ILE A 4 -11.08 -5.18 -8.31
C ILE A 4 -10.87 -6.15 -7.14
N ASP A 5 -10.36 -7.34 -7.41
CA ASP A 5 -9.79 -8.17 -6.34
C ASP A 5 -8.49 -7.51 -5.90
N ILE A 6 -8.56 -6.80 -4.77
CA ILE A 6 -7.45 -6.01 -4.27
C ILE A 6 -6.22 -6.88 -3.94
N TYR A 7 -6.44 -8.13 -3.50
CA TYR A 7 -5.35 -9.05 -3.23
C TYR A 7 -4.68 -9.49 -4.53
N ALA A 8 -5.45 -9.78 -5.58
CA ALA A 8 -4.88 -10.09 -6.89
C ALA A 8 -4.03 -8.92 -7.43
N ALA A 9 -4.48 -7.67 -7.23
CA ALA A 9 -3.73 -6.48 -7.63
C ALA A 9 -2.43 -6.30 -6.83
N MET A 10 -2.44 -6.63 -5.54
CA MET A 10 -1.26 -6.60 -4.67
C MET A 10 -0.28 -7.74 -4.93
N GLU A 11 -0.74 -8.82 -5.57
CA GLU A 11 0.06 -10.01 -5.86
C GLU A 11 0.60 -10.02 -7.29
N ASP A 12 0.04 -9.22 -8.21
CA ASP A 12 0.40 -9.17 -9.63
C ASP A 12 1.91 -8.99 -9.86
N PRO A 13 2.66 -10.06 -10.21
CA PRO A 13 4.12 -10.05 -10.35
C PRO A 13 4.65 -9.07 -11.40
N THR A 14 3.80 -8.56 -12.28
CA THR A 14 4.17 -7.60 -13.33
C THR A 14 4.20 -6.15 -12.86
N LYS A 15 3.61 -5.87 -11.69
CA LYS A 15 3.54 -4.53 -11.10
C LYS A 15 4.71 -4.24 -10.18
N SER A 16 5.19 -2.99 -10.25
CA SER A 16 6.23 -2.48 -9.36
C SER A 16 5.73 -2.41 -7.90
N ILE A 17 6.65 -2.34 -6.93
CA ILE A 17 6.29 -2.14 -5.51
C ILE A 17 5.48 -0.84 -5.35
N SER A 18 5.92 0.24 -6.01
CA SER A 18 5.23 1.54 -6.00
C SER A 18 3.78 1.42 -6.48
N ASP A 19 3.54 0.75 -7.61
CA ASP A 19 2.18 0.56 -8.12
C ASP A 19 1.28 -0.17 -7.12
N ARG A 20 1.79 -1.22 -6.48
CA ARG A 20 1.01 -2.01 -5.51
C ARG A 20 0.72 -1.20 -4.24
N VAL A 21 1.70 -0.47 -3.74
CA VAL A 21 1.56 0.42 -2.57
C VAL A 21 0.50 1.48 -2.83
N LYS A 22 0.59 2.18 -3.97
CA LYS A 22 -0.39 3.20 -4.35
C LYS A 22 -1.78 2.62 -4.57
N THR A 23 -1.87 1.43 -5.16
CA THR A 23 -3.14 0.71 -5.33
C THR A 23 -3.78 0.43 -3.97
N ALA A 24 -3.01 -0.01 -2.97
CA ALA A 24 -3.49 -0.23 -1.62
C ALA A 24 -4.09 1.03 -0.98
N ILE A 25 -3.34 2.14 -1.07
CA ILE A 25 -3.74 3.43 -0.50
C ILE A 25 -5.03 3.94 -1.17
N LEU A 26 -5.08 3.93 -2.50
CA LEU A 26 -6.26 4.37 -3.25
C LEU A 26 -7.48 3.47 -2.98
N PHE A 27 -7.27 2.16 -2.85
CA PHE A 27 -8.36 1.25 -2.54
C PHE A 27 -8.96 1.56 -1.17
N GLU A 28 -8.13 1.79 -0.15
CA GLU A 28 -8.59 2.16 1.19
C GLU A 28 -9.27 3.54 1.18
N ASP A 29 -8.80 4.47 0.34
CA ASP A 29 -9.45 5.78 0.12
C ASP A 29 -10.80 5.66 -0.63
N GLY A 30 -11.24 4.44 -0.96
CA GLY A 30 -12.57 4.15 -1.52
C GLY A 30 -12.60 3.99 -3.04
N TYR A 31 -11.45 3.93 -3.72
CA TYR A 31 -11.42 3.71 -5.16
C TYR A 31 -11.65 2.23 -5.50
N ASN A 32 -12.81 1.94 -6.11
CA ASN A 32 -13.18 0.57 -6.52
C ASN A 32 -12.29 -0.04 -7.63
N ASN A 33 -11.61 0.81 -8.40
CA ASN A 33 -10.66 0.42 -9.44
C ASN A 33 -9.48 1.42 -9.42
N PRO A 34 -8.57 1.26 -8.44
CA PRO A 34 -7.49 2.21 -8.20
C PRO A 34 -6.51 2.21 -9.38
N ASP A 35 -6.19 3.40 -9.88
CA ASP A 35 -5.13 3.61 -10.86
C ASP A 35 -3.93 4.25 -10.15
N PRO A 36 -2.84 3.51 -9.91
CA PRO A 36 -1.70 4.01 -9.15
C PRO A 36 -1.00 5.20 -9.83
N SER A 37 -1.18 5.39 -11.15
CA SER A 37 -0.62 6.56 -11.85
C SER A 37 -1.28 7.89 -11.47
N THR A 38 -2.47 7.84 -10.86
CA THR A 38 -3.20 9.02 -10.39
C THR A 38 -2.73 9.52 -9.03
N LEU A 39 -1.93 8.72 -8.32
CA LEU A 39 -1.43 9.05 -6.99
C LEU A 39 0.05 9.51 -7.05
N ASP A 40 0.28 10.76 -6.67
CA ASP A 40 1.60 11.37 -6.59
C ASP A 40 2.40 10.86 -5.37
N ASP A 41 3.69 10.56 -5.56
CA ASP A 41 4.60 10.10 -4.50
C ASP A 41 4.73 11.11 -3.35
N GLY A 42 4.66 12.41 -3.66
CA GLY A 42 4.78 13.50 -2.69
C GLY A 42 3.47 13.81 -1.96
N LYS A 43 2.35 13.17 -2.34
CA LYS A 43 1.08 13.35 -1.65
C LYS A 43 1.23 12.90 -0.19
N GLN A 44 0.80 13.76 0.72
CA GLN A 44 0.88 13.51 2.15
C GLN A 44 -0.19 12.51 2.58
N MET A 45 0.17 11.56 3.44
CA MET A 45 -0.75 10.56 4.00
C MET A 45 -1.88 11.24 4.80
N SER A 46 -1.58 12.36 5.44
CA SER A 46 -2.56 13.17 6.18
C SER A 46 -3.64 13.83 5.30
N THR A 47 -3.49 13.82 3.97
CA THR A 47 -4.53 14.32 3.06
C THR A 47 -5.62 13.29 2.77
N PHE A 48 -5.38 12.03 3.12
CA PHE A 48 -6.38 10.98 3.12
C PHE A 48 -7.09 11.01 4.47
N ASN A 49 -8.42 10.83 4.48
CA ASN A 49 -9.22 10.83 5.71
C ASN A 49 -9.17 9.47 6.41
N PHE A 50 -7.97 8.88 6.52
CA PHE A 50 -7.79 7.56 7.10
C PHE A 50 -7.97 7.57 8.60
N ASP A 51 -8.77 6.64 9.09
CA ASP A 51 -8.88 6.32 10.51
C ASP A 51 -7.88 5.22 10.91
N PRO A 52 -7.70 4.93 12.21
CA PRO A 52 -6.78 3.88 12.66
C PRO A 52 -7.09 2.48 12.09
N GLY A 53 -8.35 2.19 11.75
CA GLY A 53 -8.77 0.94 11.10
C GLY A 53 -8.27 0.85 9.66
N ASP A 54 -8.27 1.96 8.93
CA ASP A 54 -7.75 2.05 7.57
C ASP A 54 -6.25 1.77 7.55
N TYR A 55 -5.48 2.32 8.50
CA TYR A 55 -4.05 2.03 8.63
C TYR A 55 -3.78 0.55 8.92
N ILE A 56 -4.63 -0.13 9.69
CA ILE A 56 -4.53 -1.58 9.91
C ILE A 56 -4.73 -2.34 8.59
N ASN A 57 -5.68 -1.92 7.74
CA ASN A 57 -5.93 -2.56 6.45
C ASN A 57 -4.80 -2.30 5.45
N ILE A 58 -4.36 -1.06 5.31
CA ILE A 58 -3.20 -0.67 4.49
C ILE A 58 -1.97 -1.48 4.91
N THR A 59 -1.75 -1.68 6.21
CA THR A 59 -0.64 -2.48 6.72
C THR A 59 -0.77 -3.95 6.32
N LYS A 60 -1.97 -4.55 6.37
CA LYS A 60 -2.19 -5.93 5.89
C LYS A 60 -1.85 -6.04 4.40
N TYR A 61 -2.23 -5.03 3.62
CA TYR A 61 -1.95 -4.97 2.20
C TYR A 61 -0.45 -4.85 1.90
N PHE A 62 0.26 -3.98 2.60
CA PHE A 62 1.72 -3.86 2.50
C PHE A 62 2.43 -5.15 2.88
N ASN A 63 2.04 -5.76 4.00
CA ASN A 63 2.58 -7.05 4.42
C ASN A 63 2.31 -8.16 3.39
N ARG A 64 1.16 -8.12 2.72
CA ARG A 64 0.88 -9.05 1.62
C ARG A 64 1.82 -8.85 0.44
N ILE A 65 2.04 -7.59 0.03
CA ILE A 65 3.02 -7.25 -1.02
C ILE A 65 4.41 -7.78 -0.64
N ILE A 66 4.85 -7.53 0.59
CA ILE A 66 6.16 -7.96 1.10
C ILE A 66 6.30 -9.48 1.05
N ILE A 67 5.34 -10.22 1.60
CA ILE A 67 5.38 -11.68 1.65
C ILE A 67 5.37 -12.29 0.24
N THR A 68 4.60 -11.70 -0.68
CA THR A 68 4.52 -12.18 -2.06
C THR A 68 5.81 -11.97 -2.82
N LEU A 69 6.47 -10.82 -2.65
CA LEU A 69 7.72 -10.50 -3.33
C LEU A 69 8.93 -11.15 -2.68
N LYS A 70 8.92 -11.26 -1.35
CA LYS A 70 9.99 -11.78 -0.51
C LYS A 70 9.39 -12.63 0.60
N PRO A 71 9.25 -13.96 0.39
CA PRO A 71 8.86 -14.86 1.47
C PRO A 71 9.84 -14.76 2.64
N GLY A 72 9.36 -14.30 3.80
CA GLY A 72 10.18 -14.02 4.98
C GLY A 72 10.70 -12.58 5.12
N GLY A 73 10.23 -11.65 4.28
CA GLY A 73 10.47 -10.21 4.45
C GLY A 73 9.92 -9.67 5.77
N GLN A 74 10.35 -8.46 6.14
CA GLN A 74 9.97 -7.85 7.41
C GLN A 74 8.49 -7.47 7.42
N THR A 75 7.74 -7.95 8.42
CA THR A 75 6.37 -7.50 8.67
C THR A 75 6.38 -6.10 9.28
N LEU A 76 5.51 -5.24 8.76
CA LEU A 76 5.26 -3.89 9.26
C LEU A 76 4.17 -3.89 10.33
N ASP A 77 4.30 -2.99 11.32
CA ASP A 77 3.26 -2.70 12.30
C ASP A 77 2.36 -1.54 11.84
N PRO A 78 1.05 -1.55 12.17
CA PRO A 78 0.17 -0.44 11.80
C PRO A 78 0.61 0.93 12.31
N ASN A 79 1.29 0.99 13.46
CA ASN A 79 1.82 2.25 13.97
C ASN A 79 2.98 2.77 13.10
N ASP A 80 3.83 1.88 12.59
CA ASP A 80 4.91 2.26 11.67
C ASP A 80 4.35 2.87 10.39
N VAL A 81 3.22 2.33 9.90
CA VAL A 81 2.55 2.82 8.69
C VAL A 81 1.80 4.12 8.93
N SER A 82 1.16 4.29 10.09
CA SER A 82 0.45 5.53 10.42
C SER A 82 1.38 6.73 10.66
N ASP A 83 2.63 6.46 11.04
CA ASP A 83 3.64 7.51 11.24
C ASP A 83 4.29 7.99 9.92
N LEU A 84 3.99 7.34 8.79
CA LEU A 84 4.51 7.73 7.48
C LEU A 84 3.86 9.03 6.99
N SER A 85 4.68 9.95 6.49
CA SER A 85 4.22 11.31 6.16
C SER A 85 3.72 11.41 4.72
N ALA A 86 4.35 10.70 3.79
CA ALA A 86 4.02 10.74 2.36
C ALA A 86 3.89 9.35 1.75
N VAL A 87 3.23 9.26 0.58
CA VAL A 87 3.15 8.03 -0.22
C VAL A 87 4.56 7.48 -0.50
N LYS A 88 5.54 8.35 -0.75
CA LYS A 88 6.92 7.92 -0.98
C LYS A 88 7.55 7.18 0.21
N ASP A 89 7.16 7.55 1.43
CA ASP A 89 7.65 6.90 2.64
C ASP A 89 7.07 5.48 2.72
N CYS A 90 5.78 5.30 2.38
CA CYS A 90 5.16 3.98 2.27
C CYS A 90 5.89 3.09 1.26
N GLU A 91 6.21 3.61 0.08
CA GLU A 91 6.95 2.87 -0.94
C GLU A 91 8.34 2.44 -0.46
N THR A 92 9.04 3.35 0.20
CA THR A 92 10.39 3.13 0.71
C THR A 92 10.38 2.07 1.81
N THR A 93 9.47 2.20 2.77
CA THR A 93 9.29 1.24 3.88
C THR A 93 9.00 -0.17 3.36
N VAL A 94 8.07 -0.31 2.40
CA VAL A 94 7.75 -1.62 1.80
C VAL A 94 8.92 -2.18 0.99
N THR A 95 9.62 -1.32 0.25
CA THR A 95 10.80 -1.72 -0.52
C THR A 95 11.93 -2.21 0.40
N ASP A 96 12.16 -1.52 1.51
CA ASP A 96 13.18 -1.89 2.49
C ASP A 96 12.83 -3.19 3.22
N ALA A 97 11.56 -3.40 3.55
CA ALA A 97 11.08 -4.65 4.14
C ALA A 97 11.24 -5.89 3.22
N CYS A 98 11.39 -5.68 1.92
CA CYS A 98 11.63 -6.74 0.94
C CYS A 98 13.11 -7.13 0.76
N LYS A 99 14.06 -6.40 1.37
CA LYS A 99 15.50 -6.66 1.24
C LYS A 99 15.93 -7.83 2.13
#